data_AF-A0A2N2UQH8-F1
#
_entry.id   AF-A0A2N2UQH8-F1
#
_cell.length_a   1.000
_cell.length_b   1.000
_cell.length_c   1.000
_cell.angle_alpha   90.00
_cell.angle_beta   90.00
_cell.angle_gamma   90.00
#
_symmetry.space_group_name_H-M   'P 1'
#
loop_
_entity.id
_entity.type
_entity.pdbx_description
1 polymer ?
#
loop_
_entity_poly.entity_id
_entity_poly.type
_entity_poly.pdbx_seq_one_letter_code
_entity_poly.pdbx_strand_id
1 'polypeptide(L)'
;MAAFRGITAEEEAASGLFHALKFRGYKNAGLLNPRNHVHKSAVTPFLHVLGAFFEEFSETEKVKPRLHIKEESGVRALHIALSLLVNGEEHWAYPIPPLNFSVTSDGKPPSYKKQIERFLTTQNASNILNYVKEQANQRNQILYAGPDGYPVISELQDEFFALRQRRVMAMAMAYLLIEPYDEIQPFVQNALDAFLVMLDKVENDFLHAEV
;
A
#
# COMPACT_ATOMS: atom_id res chain seq x y z
N MET A 1 -11.12 6.32 -23.32
CA MET A 1 -11.69 6.96 -22.10
C MET A 1 -11.82 6.03 -20.90
N ALA A 2 -12.26 4.78 -21.05
CA ALA A 2 -12.37 3.85 -19.90
C ALA A 2 -11.03 3.60 -19.17
N ALA A 3 -9.95 3.34 -19.92
CA ALA A 3 -8.62 3.13 -19.33
C ALA A 3 -8.12 4.31 -18.49
N PHE A 4 -8.32 5.53 -18.99
CA PHE A 4 -8.00 6.76 -18.28
C PHE A 4 -8.75 6.87 -16.94
N ARG A 5 -10.06 6.58 -16.94
CA ARG A 5 -10.87 6.57 -15.72
C ARG A 5 -10.35 5.55 -14.69
N GLY A 6 -9.91 4.38 -15.15
CA GLY A 6 -9.31 3.36 -14.28
C GLY A 6 -8.03 3.85 -13.60
N ILE A 7 -7.15 4.53 -14.35
CA ILE A 7 -5.92 5.12 -13.80
C ILE A 7 -6.26 6.23 -12.80
N THR A 8 -7.17 7.14 -13.16
CA THR A 8 -7.56 8.21 -12.24
C THR A 8 -8.25 7.70 -10.99
N ALA A 9 -9.02 6.60 -11.07
CA ALA A 9 -9.66 6.01 -9.89
C ALA A 9 -8.61 5.52 -8.87
N GLU A 10 -7.53 4.89 -9.32
CA GLU A 10 -6.41 4.54 -8.43
C GLU A 10 -5.71 5.77 -7.86
N GLU A 11 -5.48 6.78 -8.68
CA GLU A 11 -4.87 8.03 -8.22
C GLU A 11 -5.72 8.71 -7.12
N GLU A 12 -7.04 8.81 -7.31
CA GLU A 12 -7.91 9.42 -6.30
C GLU A 12 -8.03 8.56 -5.04
N ALA A 13 -8.00 7.22 -5.15
CA ALA A 13 -7.93 6.34 -3.98
C ALA A 13 -6.63 6.56 -3.18
N ALA A 14 -5.49 6.69 -3.86
CA ALA A 14 -4.20 7.02 -3.24
C ALA A 14 -4.24 8.41 -2.57
N SER A 15 -4.83 9.41 -3.24
CA SER A 15 -5.04 10.74 -2.66
C SER A 15 -5.87 10.68 -1.38
N GLY A 16 -6.98 9.92 -1.39
CA GLY A 16 -7.84 9.73 -0.23
C GLY A 16 -7.08 9.13 0.96
N LEU A 17 -6.27 8.10 0.70
CA LEU A 17 -5.40 7.50 1.73
C LEU A 17 -4.38 8.51 2.28
N PHE A 18 -3.74 9.31 1.42
CA PHE A 18 -2.81 10.35 1.89
C PHE A 18 -3.50 11.43 2.72
N HIS A 19 -4.71 11.83 2.33
CA HIS A 19 -5.51 12.77 3.11
C HIS A 19 -5.89 12.19 4.47
N ALA A 20 -6.28 10.91 4.55
CA ALA A 20 -6.54 10.24 5.81
C ALA A 20 -5.30 10.24 6.72
N LEU A 21 -4.13 9.85 6.20
CA LEU A 21 -2.88 9.83 6.97
C LEU A 21 -2.50 11.23 7.49
N LYS A 22 -2.67 12.26 6.67
CA LYS A 22 -2.43 13.67 7.07
C LYS A 22 -3.43 14.14 8.11
N PHE A 23 -4.72 13.87 7.90
CA PHE A 23 -5.80 14.28 8.79
C PHE A 23 -5.64 13.65 10.17
N ARG A 24 -5.25 12.37 10.21
CA ARG A 24 -4.96 11.64 11.45
C ARG A 24 -3.65 12.03 12.13
N GLY A 25 -2.86 12.92 11.51
CA GLY A 25 -1.66 13.47 12.14
C GLY A 25 -0.49 12.48 12.25
N TYR A 26 -0.41 11.48 11.37
CA TYR A 26 0.73 10.57 11.32
C TYR A 26 2.03 11.36 11.11
N LYS A 27 3.09 10.96 11.81
CA LYS A 27 4.40 11.62 11.68
C LYS A 27 4.87 11.49 10.23
N ASN A 28 5.49 12.56 9.73
CA ASN A 28 5.97 12.68 8.34
C ASN A 28 4.87 12.66 7.25
N ALA A 29 3.59 12.49 7.59
CA ALA A 29 2.51 12.48 6.59
C ALA A 29 2.45 13.79 5.78
N GLY A 30 2.92 14.91 6.33
CA GLY A 30 3.08 16.18 5.63
C GLY A 30 3.95 16.13 4.37
N LEU A 31 4.90 15.17 4.30
CA LEU A 31 5.79 14.95 3.15
C LEU A 31 5.08 14.27 1.96
N LEU A 32 3.90 13.68 2.19
CA LEU A 32 3.07 13.13 1.12
C LEU A 32 2.54 14.29 0.25
N ASN A 33 2.52 14.11 -1.06
CA ASN A 33 1.93 15.09 -1.98
C ASN A 33 0.79 14.45 -2.77
N PRO A 34 -0.48 14.64 -2.36
CA PRO A 34 -1.66 14.14 -3.08
C PRO A 34 -1.80 14.67 -4.52
N ARG A 35 -1.11 15.75 -4.87
CA ARG A 35 -1.11 16.28 -6.25
C ARG A 35 0.01 15.70 -7.11
N ASN A 36 0.98 15.00 -6.52
CA ASN A 36 2.09 14.43 -7.24
C ASN A 36 1.74 13.02 -7.74
N HIS A 37 1.65 12.86 -9.06
CA HIS A 37 1.35 11.58 -9.70
C HIS A 37 2.36 10.48 -9.32
N VAL A 38 3.64 10.80 -9.16
CA VAL A 38 4.67 9.82 -8.73
C VAL A 38 4.34 9.30 -7.33
N HIS A 39 3.98 10.16 -6.38
CA HIS A 39 3.60 9.71 -5.04
C HIS A 39 2.36 8.81 -5.09
N LYS A 40 1.34 9.21 -5.84
CA LYS A 40 0.10 8.41 -5.99
C LYS A 40 0.38 7.05 -6.63
N SER A 41 1.14 7.02 -7.72
CA SER A 41 1.50 5.80 -8.43
C SER A 41 2.39 4.87 -7.60
N ALA A 42 3.12 5.38 -6.61
CA ALA A 42 3.97 4.57 -5.73
C ALA A 42 3.19 3.71 -4.74
N VAL A 43 1.93 4.07 -4.41
CA VAL A 43 1.14 3.35 -3.41
C VAL A 43 0.94 1.89 -3.80
N THR A 44 0.62 1.63 -5.07
CA THR A 44 0.36 0.26 -5.53
C THR A 44 1.60 -0.65 -5.46
N PRO A 45 2.77 -0.26 -6.00
CA PRO A 45 4.01 -1.02 -5.82
C PRO A 45 4.34 -1.25 -4.35
N PHE A 46 4.15 -0.24 -3.50
CA PHE A 46 4.40 -0.39 -2.07
C PHE A 46 3.45 -1.38 -1.39
N LEU A 47 2.15 -1.34 -1.70
CA LEU A 47 1.18 -2.32 -1.18
C LEU A 47 1.51 -3.74 -1.66
N HIS A 48 2.05 -3.91 -2.87
CA HIS A 48 2.52 -5.21 -3.36
C HIS A 48 3.73 -5.71 -2.55
N VAL A 49 4.70 -4.82 -2.30
CA VAL A 49 5.88 -5.11 -1.47
C VAL A 49 5.47 -5.50 -0.05
N LEU A 50 4.54 -4.76 0.57
CA LEU A 50 3.97 -5.10 1.87
C LEU A 50 3.26 -6.47 1.83
N GLY A 51 2.45 -6.72 0.80
CA GLY A 51 1.77 -8.00 0.60
C GLY A 51 2.74 -9.17 0.57
N ALA A 52 3.79 -9.07 -0.26
CA ALA A 52 4.83 -10.09 -0.36
C ALA A 52 5.55 -10.34 0.98
N PHE A 53 5.84 -9.28 1.73
CA PHE A 53 6.42 -9.41 3.07
C PHE A 53 5.48 -10.18 4.02
N PHE A 54 4.19 -9.83 4.04
CA PHE A 54 3.23 -10.49 4.92
C PHE A 54 2.89 -11.92 4.50
N GLU A 55 2.97 -12.25 3.20
CA GLU A 55 2.88 -13.62 2.73
C GLU A 55 4.05 -14.45 3.29
N GLU A 56 5.29 -13.98 3.14
CA GLU A 56 6.49 -14.64 3.69
C GLU A 56 6.41 -14.80 5.22
N PHE A 57 5.96 -13.74 5.92
CA PHE A 57 5.76 -13.75 7.37
C PHE A 57 4.68 -14.75 7.79
N SER A 58 3.53 -14.76 7.11
CA SER A 58 2.40 -15.64 7.41
C SER A 58 2.74 -17.12 7.23
N GLU A 59 3.54 -17.45 6.22
CA GLU A 59 4.04 -18.82 6.00
C GLU A 59 4.99 -19.27 7.11
N THR A 60 5.88 -18.37 7.55
CA THR A 60 6.88 -18.65 8.58
C THR A 60 6.25 -18.80 9.96
N GLU A 61 5.40 -17.84 10.35
CA GLU A 61 4.79 -17.77 11.68
C GLU A 61 3.46 -18.54 11.78
N LYS A 62 2.99 -19.13 10.67
CA LYS A 62 1.71 -19.85 10.57
C LYS A 62 0.49 -19.01 11.00
N VAL A 63 0.59 -17.69 10.88
CA VAL A 63 -0.51 -16.75 11.15
C VAL A 63 -1.25 -16.49 9.84
N LYS A 64 -2.59 -16.55 9.84
CA LYS A 64 -3.41 -16.27 8.67
C LYS A 64 -4.30 -15.05 8.93
N PRO A 65 -3.86 -13.84 8.54
CA PRO A 65 -4.68 -12.66 8.69
C PRO A 65 -5.95 -12.76 7.83
N ARG A 66 -7.08 -12.30 8.39
CA ARG A 66 -8.37 -12.20 7.69
C ARG A 66 -9.02 -10.85 7.96
N LEU A 67 -9.76 -10.36 6.97
CA LEU A 67 -10.60 -9.18 7.12
C LEU A 67 -11.97 -9.59 7.66
N HIS A 68 -12.36 -9.04 8.81
CA HIS A 68 -13.68 -9.22 9.39
C HIS A 68 -14.41 -7.87 9.44
N ILE A 69 -15.72 -7.86 9.20
CA ILE A 69 -16.57 -6.71 9.50
C ILE A 69 -17.23 -7.00 10.85
N LYS A 70 -17.03 -6.12 11.83
CA LYS A 70 -17.60 -6.25 13.17
C LYS A 70 -18.43 -5.03 13.51
N GLU A 71 -19.40 -5.21 14.39
CA GLU A 71 -20.15 -4.11 14.99
C GLU A 71 -19.59 -3.85 16.39
N GLU A 72 -19.06 -2.65 16.61
CA GLU A 72 -18.50 -2.22 17.89
C GLU A 72 -19.18 -0.89 18.27
N SER A 73 -19.82 -0.85 19.44
CA SER A 73 -20.57 0.32 19.93
C SER A 73 -21.62 0.86 18.93
N GLY A 74 -22.28 -0.04 18.19
CA GLY A 74 -23.29 0.30 17.17
C GLY A 74 -22.72 0.78 15.83
N VAL A 75 -21.40 0.75 15.65
CA VAL A 75 -20.72 1.11 14.41
C VAL A 75 -20.15 -0.14 13.74
N ARG A 76 -20.49 -0.34 12.47
CA ARG A 76 -19.89 -1.41 11.66
C ARG A 76 -18.52 -0.95 11.14
N ALA A 77 -17.47 -1.64 11.56
CA ALA A 77 -16.09 -1.32 11.21
C ALA A 77 -15.37 -2.52 10.59
N LEU A 78 -14.32 -2.23 9.81
CA LEU A 78 -13.44 -3.23 9.22
C LEU A 78 -12.29 -3.52 10.19
N HIS A 79 -12.02 -4.79 10.45
CA HIS A 79 -10.96 -5.25 11.34
C HIS A 79 -10.05 -6.26 10.65
N ILE A 80 -8.80 -6.31 11.10
CA ILE A 80 -7.91 -7.44 10.87
C ILE A 80 -8.07 -8.43 12.03
N ALA A 81 -8.24 -9.71 11.69
CA ALA A 81 -8.25 -10.82 12.61
C ALA A 81 -7.02 -11.70 12.35
N LEU A 82 -6.27 -12.02 13.39
CA LEU A 82 -5.12 -12.92 13.33
C LEU A 82 -5.50 -14.27 13.95
N SER A 83 -5.25 -15.36 13.23
CA SER A 83 -5.45 -16.71 13.76
C SER A 83 -4.33 -17.05 14.75
N LEU A 84 -4.70 -17.41 15.98
CA LEU A 84 -3.78 -17.88 17.01
C LEU A 84 -4.19 -19.27 17.46
N LEU A 85 -3.22 -20.16 17.67
CA LEU A 85 -3.45 -21.46 18.30
C LEU A 85 -3.20 -21.33 19.80
N VAL A 86 -4.26 -21.47 20.61
CA VAL A 86 -4.19 -21.49 22.07
C VAL A 86 -4.71 -22.84 22.55
N ASN A 87 -3.88 -23.60 23.27
CA ASN A 87 -4.21 -24.95 23.74
C ASN A 87 -4.68 -25.93 22.63
N GLY A 88 -4.23 -25.73 21.39
CA GLY A 88 -4.62 -26.55 20.24
C GLY A 88 -5.93 -26.12 19.56
N GLU A 89 -6.59 -25.09 20.06
CA GLU A 89 -7.79 -24.49 19.45
C GLU A 89 -7.44 -23.19 18.72
N GLU A 90 -8.09 -22.95 17.57
CA GLU A 90 -7.91 -21.73 16.79
C GLU A 90 -8.79 -20.61 17.35
N HIS A 91 -8.16 -19.53 17.77
CA HIS A 91 -8.79 -18.30 18.24
C HIS A 91 -8.47 -17.13 17.33
N TRP A 92 -9.38 -16.17 17.26
CA TRP A 92 -9.17 -14.92 16.53
C TRP A 92 -8.75 -13.80 17.48
N ALA A 93 -7.54 -13.28 17.29
CA ALA A 93 -7.08 -12.07 17.94
C ALA A 93 -7.35 -10.85 17.05
N TYR A 94 -7.82 -9.78 17.67
CA TYR A 94 -8.13 -8.52 17.01
C TYR A 94 -7.28 -7.42 17.63
N PRO A 95 -6.32 -6.85 16.90
CA PRO A 95 -5.72 -5.59 17.29
C PRO A 95 -6.81 -4.52 17.40
N ILE A 96 -6.74 -3.68 18.43
CA ILE A 96 -7.64 -2.55 18.62
C ILE A 96 -6.76 -1.30 18.86
N PRO A 97 -6.77 -0.31 17.96
CA PRO A 97 -7.35 -0.31 16.60
C PRO A 97 -6.85 -1.42 15.65
N PRO A 98 -7.48 -1.66 14.48
CA PRO A 98 -7.24 -2.83 13.61
C PRO A 98 -5.81 -3.06 13.12
N LEU A 99 -5.00 -2.02 13.04
CA LEU A 99 -3.59 -2.02 12.65
C LEU A 99 -2.68 -1.64 13.84
N ASN A 100 -3.18 -1.79 15.07
CA ASN A 100 -2.43 -1.48 16.29
C ASN A 100 -1.47 -2.61 16.68
N PHE A 101 -0.51 -2.89 15.81
CA PHE A 101 0.57 -3.84 16.03
C PHE A 101 1.85 -3.30 15.40
N SER A 102 2.99 -3.94 15.68
CA SER A 102 4.26 -3.63 15.02
C SER A 102 4.96 -4.91 14.61
N VAL A 103 5.61 -4.87 13.46
CA VAL A 103 6.56 -5.90 13.04
C VAL A 103 7.94 -5.27 13.11
N THR A 104 8.88 -5.92 13.78
CA THR A 104 10.24 -5.43 13.96
C THR A 104 11.24 -6.57 13.85
N SER A 105 12.40 -6.28 13.27
CA SER A 105 13.59 -7.13 13.31
C SER A 105 14.69 -6.35 14.02
N ASP A 106 15.36 -6.96 15.01
CA ASP A 106 16.38 -6.31 15.87
C ASP A 106 15.92 -4.95 16.45
N GLY A 107 14.64 -4.83 16.81
CA GLY A 107 14.06 -3.61 17.38
C GLY A 107 13.82 -2.48 16.37
N LYS A 108 14.04 -2.70 15.08
CA LYS A 108 13.77 -1.74 14.00
C LYS A 108 12.64 -2.24 13.07
N PRO A 109 11.83 -1.35 12.48
CA PRO A 109 10.88 -1.73 11.45
C PRO A 109 11.58 -2.30 10.20
N PRO A 110 10.97 -3.25 9.47
CA PRO A 110 11.52 -3.79 8.22
C PRO A 110 11.78 -2.69 7.18
N SER A 111 12.85 -2.82 6.40
CA SER A 111 13.10 -1.93 5.26
C SER A 111 12.38 -2.38 3.98
N TYR A 112 11.94 -3.64 3.93
CA TYR A 112 11.34 -4.27 2.76
C TYR A 112 12.25 -4.31 1.53
N LYS A 113 13.55 -4.11 1.72
CA LYS A 113 14.52 -4.00 0.61
C LYS A 113 14.51 -5.26 -0.25
N LYS A 114 14.50 -6.43 0.40
CA LYS A 114 14.45 -7.73 -0.28
C LYS A 114 13.19 -7.85 -1.15
N GLN A 115 12.03 -7.45 -0.63
CA GLN A 115 10.77 -7.51 -1.36
C GLN A 115 10.71 -6.47 -2.49
N ILE A 116 11.32 -5.29 -2.32
CA ILE A 116 11.48 -4.28 -3.38
C ILE A 116 12.34 -4.82 -4.52
N GLU A 117 13.49 -5.43 -4.22
CA GLU A 117 14.39 -6.02 -5.23
C GLU A 117 13.70 -7.15 -6.00
N ARG A 118 12.95 -8.01 -5.31
CA ARG A 118 12.14 -9.06 -5.92
C ARG A 118 11.06 -8.50 -6.82
N PHE A 119 10.32 -7.48 -6.35
CA PHE A 119 9.30 -6.79 -7.13
C PHE A 119 9.91 -6.20 -8.42
N LEU A 120 11.02 -5.49 -8.30
CA LEU A 120 11.73 -4.89 -9.45
C LEU A 120 12.16 -5.93 -10.48
N THR A 121 12.69 -7.06 -10.02
CA THR A 121 13.07 -8.19 -10.88
C THR A 121 11.86 -8.71 -11.66
N THR A 122 10.70 -8.90 -11.00
CA THR A 122 9.47 -9.34 -11.67
C THR A 122 8.95 -8.31 -12.68
N GLN A 123 9.19 -7.02 -12.46
CA GLN A 123 8.80 -5.95 -13.38
C GLN A 123 9.84 -5.68 -14.48
N ASN A 124 10.96 -6.41 -14.52
CA ASN A 124 12.11 -6.10 -15.38
C ASN A 124 12.61 -4.65 -15.24
N ALA A 125 12.56 -4.12 -14.02
CA ALA A 125 13.01 -2.77 -13.69
C ALA A 125 14.23 -2.82 -12.76
N SER A 126 15.12 -1.83 -12.84
CA SER A 126 16.34 -1.76 -12.01
C SER A 126 16.22 -0.79 -10.84
N ASN A 127 15.24 0.12 -10.86
CA ASN A 127 15.09 1.17 -9.86
C ASN A 127 13.62 1.49 -9.61
N ILE A 128 13.20 1.49 -8.34
CA ILE A 128 11.81 1.70 -7.95
C ILE A 128 11.30 3.11 -8.25
N LEU A 129 12.11 4.14 -8.09
CA LEU A 129 11.72 5.51 -8.40
C LEU A 129 11.51 5.70 -9.91
N ASN A 130 12.39 5.12 -10.73
CA ASN A 130 12.23 5.17 -12.19
C ASN A 130 10.99 4.39 -12.63
N TYR A 131 10.78 3.18 -12.11
CA TYR A 131 9.57 2.41 -12.36
C TYR A 131 8.30 3.21 -12.02
N VAL A 132 8.24 3.82 -10.83
CA VAL A 132 7.09 4.63 -10.41
C VAL A 132 6.89 5.85 -11.31
N LYS A 133 7.97 6.53 -11.73
CA LYS A 133 7.88 7.66 -12.67
C LYS A 133 7.32 7.24 -14.02
N GLU A 134 7.71 6.07 -14.53
CA GLU A 134 7.15 5.50 -15.76
C GLU A 134 5.67 5.18 -15.60
N GLN A 135 5.27 4.57 -14.47
CA GLN A 135 3.85 4.32 -14.18
C GLN A 135 3.04 5.62 -14.10
N ALA A 136 3.57 6.66 -13.46
CA ALA A 136 2.93 7.97 -13.38
C ALA A 136 2.79 8.63 -14.77
N ASN A 137 3.71 8.35 -15.69
CA ASN A 137 3.68 8.90 -17.05
C ASN A 137 2.67 8.20 -17.97
N GLN A 138 2.16 7.01 -17.62
CA GLN A 138 1.11 6.32 -18.39
C GLN A 138 -0.13 7.20 -18.61
N ARG A 139 -0.46 8.03 -17.61
CA ARG A 139 -1.54 9.02 -17.71
C ARG A 139 -1.33 9.96 -18.90
N ASN A 140 -0.12 10.50 -19.03
CA ASN A 140 0.21 11.46 -20.08
C ASN A 140 0.21 10.78 -21.45
N GLN A 141 0.73 9.54 -21.53
CA GLN A 141 0.72 8.75 -22.76
C GLN A 141 -0.71 8.49 -23.28
N ILE A 142 -1.71 8.38 -22.40
CA ILE A 142 -3.11 8.16 -22.80
C ILE A 142 -3.81 9.47 -23.16
N LEU A 143 -3.44 10.58 -22.52
CA LEU A 143 -4.13 11.86 -22.70
C LEU A 143 -3.58 12.71 -23.84
N TYR A 144 -2.27 12.69 -24.04
CA TYR A 144 -1.60 13.63 -24.93
C TYR A 144 -1.08 12.93 -26.19
N ALA A 145 -1.24 13.60 -27.33
CA ALA A 145 -0.61 13.17 -28.57
C ALA A 145 0.90 13.34 -28.46
N GLY A 146 1.64 12.31 -28.87
CA GLY A 146 3.09 12.34 -28.99
C GLY A 146 3.54 12.78 -30.39
N PRO A 147 4.85 12.83 -30.64
CA PRO A 147 5.40 12.99 -31.99
C PRO A 147 4.87 11.94 -32.98
N ASP A 148 4.52 10.77 -32.47
CA ASP A 148 3.98 9.63 -33.23
C ASP A 148 2.45 9.69 -33.44
N GLY A 149 1.80 10.80 -33.06
CA GLY A 149 0.37 11.04 -33.27
C GLY A 149 -0.50 10.79 -32.03
N TYR A 150 -1.81 10.61 -32.26
CA TYR A 150 -2.78 10.36 -31.19
C TYR A 150 -2.57 8.98 -30.57
N PRO A 151 -2.65 8.85 -29.23
CA PRO A 151 -2.52 7.56 -28.58
C PRO A 151 -3.69 6.65 -28.97
N VAL A 152 -3.36 5.57 -29.68
CA VAL A 152 -4.30 4.50 -30.00
C VAL A 152 -4.07 3.37 -29.01
N ILE A 153 -5.05 3.15 -28.12
CA ILE A 153 -5.08 1.96 -27.28
C ILE A 153 -5.73 0.86 -28.12
N SER A 154 -4.90 0.11 -28.85
CA SER A 154 -5.37 -0.92 -29.80
C SER A 154 -5.98 -2.11 -29.09
N GLU A 155 -5.41 -2.54 -27.96
CA GLU A 155 -5.91 -3.66 -27.16
C GLU A 155 -5.66 -3.40 -25.67
N LEU A 156 -6.73 -3.33 -24.88
CA LEU A 156 -6.63 -3.43 -23.42
C LEU A 156 -6.66 -4.90 -23.07
N GLN A 157 -5.65 -5.38 -22.34
CA GLN A 157 -5.71 -6.72 -21.76
C GLN A 157 -6.99 -6.85 -20.90
N ASP A 158 -7.67 -7.99 -20.99
CA ASP A 158 -8.93 -8.25 -20.28
C ASP A 158 -8.82 -7.99 -18.78
N GLU A 159 -7.63 -8.21 -18.21
CA GLU A 159 -7.36 -8.04 -16.79
C GLU A 159 -7.15 -6.59 -16.34
N PHE A 160 -7.02 -5.63 -17.27
CA PHE A 160 -6.68 -4.23 -16.95
C PHE A 160 -7.64 -3.64 -15.92
N PHE A 161 -8.95 -3.73 -16.18
CA PHE A 161 -9.95 -3.15 -15.28
C PHE A 161 -10.05 -3.92 -13.97
N ALA A 162 -10.00 -5.25 -14.02
CA ALA A 162 -10.04 -6.09 -12.83
C ALA A 162 -8.83 -5.84 -11.90
N LEU A 163 -7.65 -5.62 -12.47
CA LEU A 163 -6.44 -5.27 -11.72
C LEU A 163 -6.59 -3.89 -11.04
N ARG A 164 -7.09 -2.89 -11.76
CA ARG A 164 -7.27 -1.54 -11.19
C ARG A 164 -8.35 -1.51 -10.12
N GLN A 165 -9.44 -2.26 -10.32
CA GLN A 165 -10.48 -2.44 -9.30
C GLN A 165 -9.90 -3.04 -8.01
N ARG A 166 -9.07 -4.09 -8.11
CA ARG A 166 -8.39 -4.70 -6.95
C ARG A 166 -7.50 -3.69 -6.21
N ARG A 167 -6.74 -2.87 -6.93
CA ARG A 167 -5.86 -1.84 -6.36
C ARG A 167 -6.63 -0.73 -5.64
N VAL A 168 -7.68 -0.22 -6.28
CA VAL A 168 -8.60 0.76 -5.66
C VAL A 168 -9.20 0.17 -4.39
N MET A 169 -9.66 -1.09 -4.43
CA MET A 169 -10.25 -1.75 -3.28
C MET A 169 -9.25 -1.93 -2.13
N ALA A 170 -8.00 -2.31 -2.42
CA ALA A 170 -6.95 -2.41 -1.41
C ALA A 170 -6.69 -1.06 -0.71
N MET A 171 -6.65 0.04 -1.47
CA MET A 171 -6.51 1.39 -0.92
C MET A 171 -7.74 1.82 -0.10
N ALA A 172 -8.94 1.47 -0.55
CA ALA A 172 -10.18 1.72 0.19
C ALA A 172 -10.24 0.93 1.51
N MET A 173 -9.79 -0.32 1.51
CA MET A 173 -9.66 -1.12 2.73
C MET A 173 -8.64 -0.50 3.69
N ALA A 174 -7.47 -0.08 3.19
CA ALA A 174 -6.48 0.63 4.00
C ALA A 174 -7.06 1.91 4.61
N TYR A 175 -7.81 2.70 3.82
CA TYR A 175 -8.54 3.86 4.32
C TYR A 175 -9.49 3.48 5.46
N LEU A 176 -10.31 2.44 5.31
CA LEU A 176 -11.28 2.01 6.32
C LEU A 176 -10.63 1.40 7.58
N LEU A 177 -9.40 0.92 7.49
CA LEU A 177 -8.63 0.43 8.64
C LEU A 177 -7.91 1.54 9.40
N ILE A 178 -7.76 2.72 8.78
CA ILE A 178 -6.99 3.86 9.31
C ILE A 178 -7.91 4.98 9.74
N GLU A 179 -8.71 5.49 8.81
CA GLU A 179 -9.44 6.73 8.98
C GLU A 179 -10.50 6.67 10.08
N PRO A 180 -11.21 5.57 10.37
CA PRO A 180 -12.19 5.57 11.46
C PRO A 180 -11.62 5.68 12.88
N TYR A 181 -10.29 5.58 13.05
CA TYR A 181 -9.64 5.46 14.37
C TYR A 181 -8.81 6.70 14.66
N ASP A 182 -8.98 7.30 15.85
CA ASP A 182 -8.28 8.53 16.24
C ASP A 182 -6.81 8.28 16.62
N GLU A 183 -6.50 7.06 17.06
CA GLU A 183 -5.17 6.70 17.52
C GLU A 183 -4.19 6.49 16.36
N ILE A 184 -2.94 6.88 16.59
CA ILE A 184 -1.83 6.56 15.68
C ILE A 184 -1.52 5.07 15.80
N GLN A 185 -1.76 4.34 14.72
CA GLN A 185 -1.55 2.90 14.67
C GLN A 185 -0.09 2.60 14.31
N PRO A 186 0.70 1.89 15.14
CA PRO A 186 2.13 1.72 14.93
C PRO A 186 2.51 1.09 13.59
N PHE A 187 1.76 0.10 13.12
CA PHE A 187 1.99 -0.52 11.82
C PHE A 187 1.87 0.50 10.68
N VAL A 188 0.87 1.37 10.74
CA VAL A 188 0.61 2.40 9.75
C VAL A 188 1.74 3.44 9.76
N GLN A 189 2.21 3.82 10.95
CA GLN A 189 3.37 4.73 11.08
C GLN A 189 4.62 4.12 10.44
N ASN A 190 4.95 2.87 10.77
CA ASN A 190 6.12 2.17 10.23
C ASN A 190 6.03 2.01 8.71
N ALA A 191 4.84 1.65 8.19
CA ALA A 191 4.61 1.52 6.76
C ALA A 191 4.71 2.87 6.03
N LEU A 192 4.20 3.96 6.62
CA LEU A 192 4.34 5.31 6.06
C LEU A 192 5.81 5.72 5.98
N ASP A 193 6.58 5.49 7.04
CA ASP A 193 7.99 5.86 7.07
C ASP A 193 8.79 5.07 6.03
N ALA A 194 8.55 3.75 5.90
CA ALA A 194 9.16 2.93 4.84
C ALA A 194 8.74 3.36 3.43
N PHE A 195 7.48 3.75 3.24
CA PHE A 195 7.00 4.31 1.97
C PHE A 195 7.73 5.60 1.59
N LEU A 196 8.00 6.47 2.56
CA LEU A 196 8.71 7.72 2.35
C LEU A 196 10.20 7.49 2.08
N VAL A 197 10.83 6.47 2.68
CA VAL A 197 12.18 6.03 2.32
C VAL A 197 12.22 5.51 0.89
N MET A 198 11.25 4.68 0.49
CA MET A 198 11.13 4.20 -0.90
C MET A 198 10.99 5.35 -1.91
N LEU A 199 10.39 6.47 -1.49
CA LEU A 199 10.23 7.70 -2.28
C LEU A 199 11.41 8.68 -2.17
N ASP A 200 12.48 8.33 -1.46
CA ASP A 200 13.63 9.20 -1.20
C ASP A 200 13.20 10.54 -0.57
N LYS A 201 12.33 10.47 0.44
CA LYS A 201 11.82 11.62 1.21
C LYS A 201 12.32 11.67 2.64
N VAL A 202 12.82 10.55 3.16
CA VAL A 202 13.39 10.43 4.50
C VAL A 202 14.59 9.48 4.39
N GLU A 203 15.60 9.67 5.25
CA GLU A 203 16.77 8.81 5.37
C GLU A 203 16.41 7.41 5.90
N ASN A 204 17.22 6.40 5.58
CA ASN A 204 16.92 4.99 5.89
C ASN A 204 17.39 4.53 7.29
N ASP A 205 17.94 5.43 8.11
CA ASP A 205 18.75 5.06 9.28
C ASP A 205 17.98 4.34 10.40
N PHE A 206 16.65 4.49 10.42
CA PHE A 206 15.76 3.90 11.42
C PHE A 206 15.16 2.56 11.00
N LEU A 207 15.28 2.14 9.74
CA LEU A 207 14.80 0.84 9.28
C LEU A 207 15.88 -0.25 9.50
N HIS A 208 15.43 -1.50 9.58
CA HIS A 208 16.30 -2.66 9.64
C HIS A 208 16.99 -2.88 8.30
N ALA A 209 18.32 -2.99 8.32
CA ALA A 209 19.08 -3.38 7.14
C ALA A 209 18.91 -4.89 6.92
N GLU A 210 17.91 -5.26 6.13
CA GLU A 210 17.76 -6.63 5.65
C GLU A 210 18.98 -6.94 4.76
N VAL A 211 19.79 -7.91 5.20
CA VAL A 211 20.97 -8.42 4.47
C VAL A 211 20.53 -9.42 3.40
#